data_AF-A0A3B8Y2S9-F1
#
_entry.id   AF-A0A3B8Y2S9-F1
#
_cell.length_a   1.000
_cell.length_b   1.000
_cell.length_c   1.000
_cell.angle_alpha   90.00
_cell.angle_beta   90.00
_cell.angle_gamma   90.00
#
_symmetry.space_group_name_H-M   'P 1'
#
loop_
_entity.id
_entity.type
_entity.pdbx_description
1 polymer ?
#
loop_
_entity_poly.entity_id
_entity_poly.type
_entity_poly.pdbx_seq_one_letter_code
_entity_poly.pdbx_strand_id
1 'polypeptide(L)'
;MKKITKVLLIICFLNLNFCTTPVKAQDRPLYDYEAIFHPVISKNGMVASQEDLATKAGLEVLKEGGNAIDAAVTIGFTLAVTLPRAGNLAGGGFMLIHLAEQQKTLAQVLKLFL
;
A
#
# COMPACT_ATOMS: atom_id res chain seq x y z
N MET A 1 -25.23 -40.95 27.70
CA MET A 1 -25.36 -39.71 26.90
C MET A 1 -24.34 -38.62 27.29
N LYS A 2 -24.16 -38.27 28.59
CA LYS A 2 -23.24 -37.20 29.02
C LYS A 2 -21.75 -37.37 28.66
N LYS A 3 -21.24 -38.61 28.55
CA LYS A 3 -19.83 -38.88 28.16
C LYS A 3 -19.54 -38.58 26.68
N ILE A 4 -20.49 -38.86 25.79
CA ILE A 4 -20.36 -38.63 24.34
C ILE A 4 -20.36 -37.13 24.04
N THR A 5 -21.22 -36.36 24.71
CA THR A 5 -21.25 -34.89 24.59
C THR A 5 -19.95 -34.25 25.04
N LYS A 6 -19.28 -34.77 26.08
CA LYS A 6 -17.99 -34.27 26.58
C LYS A 6 -16.83 -34.55 25.63
N VAL A 7 -16.82 -35.72 24.99
CA VAL A 7 -15.80 -36.09 23.97
C VAL A 7 -15.95 -35.23 22.71
N LEU A 8 -17.18 -34.96 22.26
CA LEU A 8 -17.44 -34.09 21.11
C LEU A 8 -16.98 -32.65 21.37
N LEU A 9 -17.16 -32.15 22.60
CA LEU A 9 -16.77 -30.80 22.99
C LEU A 9 -15.24 -30.63 23.10
N ILE A 10 -14.53 -31.67 23.55
CA ILE A 10 -13.05 -31.71 23.58
C ILE A 10 -12.48 -31.76 22.15
N ILE A 11 -13.07 -32.55 21.25
CA ILE A 11 -12.65 -32.61 19.84
C ILE A 11 -12.86 -31.25 19.14
N CYS A 12 -13.98 -30.56 19.39
CA CYS A 12 -14.19 -29.20 18.90
C CYS A 12 -13.13 -28.21 19.44
N PHE A 13 -12.76 -28.32 20.72
CA PHE A 13 -11.74 -27.46 21.33
C PHE A 13 -10.33 -27.73 20.79
N LEU A 14 -10.01 -29.00 20.48
CA LEU A 14 -8.70 -29.40 19.96
C LEU A 14 -8.50 -28.95 18.50
N ASN A 15 -9.56 -28.95 17.68
CA ASN A 15 -9.52 -28.51 16.28
C ASN A 15 -9.48 -26.98 16.10
N LEU A 16 -9.79 -26.20 17.14
CA LEU A 16 -9.77 -24.73 17.08
C LEU A 16 -8.34 -24.16 17.02
N ASN A 17 -7.32 -24.95 17.36
CA ASN A 17 -5.91 -24.50 17.42
C ASN A 17 -5.15 -24.68 16.10
N PHE A 18 -5.74 -25.28 15.06
CA PHE A 18 -5.04 -25.60 13.81
C PHE A 18 -5.22 -24.58 12.68
N CYS A 19 -5.95 -23.48 12.89
CA CYS A 19 -6.31 -22.52 11.85
C CYS A 19 -5.82 -21.09 12.14
N THR A 20 -4.57 -20.91 12.56
CA THR A 20 -4.00 -19.57 12.79
C THR A 20 -2.53 -19.47 12.37
N THR A 21 -2.07 -20.21 11.36
CA THR A 21 -0.77 -19.87 10.76
C THR A 21 -0.93 -18.55 10.01
N PRO A 22 -0.19 -17.49 10.36
CA PRO A 22 -0.19 -16.28 9.54
C PRO A 22 0.38 -16.67 8.17
N VAL A 23 -0.42 -16.52 7.12
CA VAL A 23 0.07 -16.63 5.75
C VAL A 23 1.10 -15.54 5.56
N LYS A 24 2.37 -15.95 5.58
CA LYS A 24 3.51 -15.08 5.37
C LYS A 24 3.48 -14.65 3.90
N ALA A 25 3.35 -13.35 3.64
CA ALA A 25 3.32 -12.80 2.29
C ALA A 25 4.56 -13.23 1.48
N GLN A 26 4.38 -13.49 0.19
CA GLN A 26 5.44 -13.94 -0.71
C GLN A 26 6.48 -12.83 -0.88
N ASP A 27 7.75 -13.05 -0.50
CA ASP A 27 8.82 -12.03 -0.62
C ASP A 27 9.39 -11.91 -2.05
N ARG A 28 9.00 -12.82 -2.94
CA ARG A 28 9.55 -12.92 -4.30
C ARG A 28 8.46 -12.46 -5.28
N PRO A 29 8.77 -11.57 -6.22
CA PRO A 29 7.82 -11.26 -7.28
C PRO A 29 7.51 -12.52 -8.09
N LEU A 30 6.26 -12.66 -8.49
CA LEU A 30 5.87 -13.67 -9.46
C LEU A 30 6.29 -13.17 -10.84
N TYR A 31 7.29 -13.83 -11.43
CA TYR A 31 7.72 -13.56 -12.80
C TYR A 31 6.82 -14.34 -13.75
N ASP A 32 6.04 -13.62 -14.55
CA ASP A 32 5.38 -14.16 -15.72
C ASP A 32 6.33 -13.97 -16.92
N TYR A 33 6.79 -15.07 -17.50
CA TYR A 33 7.77 -15.04 -18.60
C TYR A 33 7.19 -14.49 -19.90
N GLU A 34 5.86 -14.44 -20.03
CA GLU A 34 5.18 -13.85 -21.18
C GLU A 34 4.92 -12.35 -20.99
N ALA A 35 5.18 -11.80 -19.79
CA ALA A 35 4.94 -10.39 -19.50
C ALA A 35 6.02 -9.49 -20.09
N ILE A 36 5.58 -8.43 -20.79
CA ILE A 36 6.47 -7.41 -21.37
C ILE A 36 7.10 -6.53 -20.27
N PHE A 37 6.39 -6.36 -19.14
CA PHE A 37 6.83 -5.57 -18.00
C PHE A 37 7.06 -6.45 -16.78
N HIS A 38 8.23 -6.31 -16.17
CA HIS A 38 8.62 -7.07 -14.98
C HIS A 38 8.45 -6.20 -13.73
N PRO A 39 8.07 -6.79 -12.56
CA PRO A 39 7.97 -6.04 -11.33
C PRO A 39 9.29 -5.37 -10.94
N VAL A 40 9.24 -4.08 -10.63
CA VAL A 40 10.39 -3.34 -10.08
C VAL A 40 10.37 -3.47 -8.56
N ILE A 41 11.52 -3.81 -7.96
CA ILE A 41 11.66 -4.00 -6.52
C ILE A 41 12.57 -2.90 -5.95
N SER A 42 12.19 -2.35 -4.81
CA SER A 42 13.06 -1.47 -4.01
C SER A 42 12.94 -1.80 -2.53
N LYS A 43 14.05 -1.67 -1.80
CA LYS A 43 14.11 -1.88 -0.35
C LYS A 43 13.83 -0.60 0.45
N ASN A 44 14.16 0.56 -0.12
CA ASN A 44 14.24 1.82 0.62
C ASN A 44 13.09 2.78 0.30
N GLY A 45 12.36 2.54 -0.79
CA GLY A 45 11.28 3.41 -1.24
C GLY A 45 10.96 3.21 -2.71
N MET A 46 9.70 3.36 -3.08
CA MET A 46 9.22 3.23 -4.46
C MET A 46 8.23 4.35 -4.76
N VAL A 47 8.29 4.87 -5.97
CA VAL A 47 7.32 5.84 -6.51
C VAL A 47 6.81 5.30 -7.83
N ALA A 48 5.48 5.36 -8.02
CA ALA A 48 4.84 5.01 -9.27
C ALA A 48 3.72 6.02 -9.57
N SER A 49 3.78 6.67 -10.73
CA SER A 49 2.75 7.58 -11.24
C SER A 49 2.53 7.39 -12.74
N GLN A 50 1.46 7.99 -13.27
CA GLN A 50 1.15 7.98 -14.70
C GLN A 50 2.16 8.76 -15.56
N GLU A 51 2.89 9.71 -14.97
CA GLU A 51 3.80 10.60 -15.67
C GLU A 51 5.23 10.50 -15.07
N ASP A 52 6.25 10.52 -15.94
CA ASP A 52 7.64 10.23 -15.60
C ASP A 52 8.30 11.36 -14.79
N LEU A 53 8.06 12.63 -15.13
CA LEU A 53 8.57 13.77 -14.37
C LEU A 53 8.01 13.79 -12.94
N ALA A 54 6.75 13.44 -12.76
CA ALA A 54 6.12 13.30 -11.45
C ALA A 54 6.74 12.16 -10.63
N THR A 55 7.02 11.00 -11.26
CA THR A 55 7.73 9.90 -10.59
C THR A 55 9.13 10.33 -10.17
N LYS A 56 9.87 11.03 -11.05
CA LYS A 56 11.21 11.53 -10.78
C LYS A 56 11.24 12.56 -9.65
N ALA A 57 10.29 13.49 -9.63
CA ALA A 57 10.18 14.49 -8.58
C ALA A 57 9.90 13.85 -7.21
N GLY A 58 8.95 12.92 -7.14
CA GLY A 58 8.68 12.18 -5.90
C GLY A 58 9.87 11.33 -5.44
N LEU A 59 10.59 10.72 -6.39
CA LEU A 59 11.79 9.93 -6.09
C LEU A 59 12.92 10.80 -5.53
N GLU A 60 13.09 12.03 -6.03
CA GLU A 60 14.11 12.95 -5.52
C GLU A 60 13.83 13.34 -4.07
N VAL A 61 12.58 13.63 -3.73
CA VAL A 61 12.18 13.89 -2.34
C VAL A 61 12.50 12.71 -1.41
N LEU A 62 12.28 11.47 -1.86
CA LEU A 62 12.68 10.30 -1.07
C LEU A 62 14.20 10.19 -0.90
N LYS A 63 14.99 10.52 -1.93
CA LYS A 63 16.46 10.53 -1.84
C LYS A 63 16.98 11.62 -0.92
N GLU A 64 16.30 12.76 -0.86
CA GLU A 64 16.62 13.88 0.04
C GLU A 64 16.22 13.60 1.50
N GLY A 65 15.61 12.44 1.78
CA GLY A 65 15.23 12.00 3.12
C GLY A 65 13.79 12.33 3.52
N GLY A 66 12.97 12.78 2.57
CA GLY A 66 11.52 12.92 2.76
C GLY A 66 10.82 11.56 2.91
N ASN A 67 9.63 11.58 3.50
CA ASN A 67 8.82 10.37 3.69
C ASN A 67 7.88 10.11 2.49
N ALA A 68 7.12 9.01 2.56
CA ALA A 68 6.18 8.63 1.49
C ALA A 68 5.04 9.65 1.27
N ILE A 69 4.63 10.38 2.30
CA ILE A 69 3.60 11.43 2.24
C ILE A 69 4.19 12.68 1.55
N ASP A 70 5.42 13.08 1.88
CA ASP A 70 6.11 14.22 1.25
C ASP A 70 6.29 13.99 -0.27
N ALA A 71 6.68 12.76 -0.63
CA ALA A 71 6.77 12.35 -2.03
C ALA A 71 5.40 12.40 -2.72
N ALA A 72 4.33 11.91 -2.07
CA ALA A 72 2.98 11.92 -2.64
C ALA A 72 2.44 13.35 -2.86
N VAL A 73 2.69 14.27 -1.93
CA VAL A 73 2.30 15.69 -2.08
C VAL A 73 3.05 16.33 -3.24
N THR A 74 4.36 16.08 -3.35
CA THR A 74 5.20 16.56 -4.47
C THR A 74 4.70 16.04 -5.82
N ILE A 75 4.33 14.76 -5.90
CA ILE A 75 3.73 14.16 -7.09
C ILE A 75 2.42 14.87 -7.44
N GLY A 76 1.56 15.14 -6.45
CA GLY A 76 0.30 15.86 -6.66
C GLY A 76 0.49 17.23 -7.30
N PHE A 77 1.42 18.03 -6.79
CA PHE A 77 1.75 19.34 -7.38
C PHE A 77 2.41 19.21 -8.76
N THR A 78 3.29 18.23 -8.95
CA THR A 78 3.95 18.01 -10.24
C THR A 78 2.93 17.62 -11.30
N LEU A 79 2.01 16.71 -10.99
CA LEU A 79 0.94 16.27 -11.90
C LEU A 79 -0.01 17.41 -12.28
N ALA A 80 -0.24 18.39 -11.39
CA ALA A 80 -1.04 19.56 -11.73
C ALA A 80 -0.42 20.40 -12.86
N VAL A 81 0.91 20.32 -13.04
CA VAL A 81 1.65 21.03 -14.10
C VAL A 81 1.90 20.11 -15.29
N THR A 82 2.35 18.88 -15.07
CA THR A 82 2.78 17.96 -16.13
C THR A 82 1.62 17.18 -16.76
N LEU A 83 0.52 16.99 -16.04
CA LEU A 83 -0.68 16.30 -16.51
C LEU A 83 -1.97 17.06 -16.10
N PRO A 84 -2.17 18.32 -16.53
CA PRO A 84 -3.26 19.19 -16.04
C PRO A 84 -4.68 18.70 -16.40
N ARG A 85 -4.82 17.75 -17.34
CA ARG A 85 -6.11 17.08 -17.60
C ARG A 85 -6.55 16.16 -16.46
N ALA A 86 -5.63 15.71 -15.61
CA ALA A 86 -5.89 14.76 -14.53
C ALA A 86 -5.39 15.26 -13.16
N GLY A 87 -4.30 16.03 -13.13
CA GLY A 87 -3.80 16.72 -11.95
C GLY A 87 -4.61 17.99 -11.70
N ASN A 88 -5.40 17.99 -10.63
CA ASN A 88 -6.29 19.10 -10.29
C ASN A 88 -5.88 19.72 -8.96
N LEU A 89 -5.62 21.03 -8.93
CA LEU A 89 -5.44 21.78 -7.67
C LEU A 89 -6.81 22.06 -7.04
N ALA A 90 -7.74 22.64 -7.81
CA ALA A 90 -9.07 23.04 -7.33
C ALA A 90 -10.10 21.89 -7.26
N GLY A 91 -9.65 20.64 -7.41
CA GLY A 91 -10.49 19.45 -7.37
C GLY A 91 -10.59 18.82 -5.98
N GLY A 92 -10.96 17.53 -5.95
CA GLY A 92 -10.90 16.71 -4.74
C GLY A 92 -10.33 15.33 -5.07
N GLY A 93 -9.76 14.67 -4.08
CA GLY A 93 -9.25 13.31 -4.18
C GLY A 93 -9.28 12.58 -2.84
N PHE A 94 -8.84 11.33 -2.84
CA PHE A 94 -8.68 10.54 -1.64
C PHE A 94 -7.24 10.04 -1.57
N MET A 95 -6.64 10.17 -0.40
CA MET A 95 -5.34 9.59 -0.09
C MET A 95 -5.52 8.57 1.02
N LEU A 96 -5.06 7.34 0.77
CA LEU A 96 -4.96 6.31 1.79
C LEU A 96 -3.52 6.32 2.32
N ILE A 97 -3.37 6.50 3.62
CA ILE A 97 -2.08 6.59 4.29
C ILE A 97 -1.99 5.47 5.31
N HIS A 98 -0.98 4.62 5.17
CA HIS A 98 -0.64 3.64 6.20
C HIS A 98 0.48 4.17 7.09
N LEU A 99 0.15 4.48 8.34
CA LEU A 99 1.11 4.91 9.35
C LEU A 99 1.71 3.66 10.00
N ALA A 100 2.90 3.28 9.53
CA ALA A 100 3.58 2.07 9.99
C ALA A 100 3.80 2.05 11.50
N GLU A 101 4.15 3.19 12.10
CA GLU A 101 4.36 3.30 13.56
C GLU A 101 3.09 2.98 14.37
N GLN A 102 1.92 3.33 13.84
CA GLN A 102 0.63 3.15 14.51
C GLN A 102 -0.09 1.88 14.05
N GLN A 103 0.45 1.17 13.05
CA GLN A 103 -0.21 0.06 12.36
C GLN A 103 -1.65 0.42 11.93
N LYS A 104 -1.84 1.67 11.49
CA LYS A 104 -3.15 2.26 11.21
C LYS A 104 -3.21 2.80 9.80
N THR A 105 -4.29 2.48 9.10
CA THR A 105 -4.58 3.05 7.77
C THR A 105 -5.65 4.12 7.90
N LEU A 106 -5.37 5.30 7.36
CA LEU A 106 -6.26 6.45 7.33
C LEU A 106 -6.70 6.72 5.90
N ALA A 107 -7.97 7.08 5.72
CA ALA A 107 -8.48 7.65 4.49
C ALA A 107 -8.66 9.14 4.71
N GLN A 108 -7.99 9.95 3.89
CA GLN A 108 -8.06 11.40 3.99
C GLN A 108 -8.52 11.98 2.66
N VAL A 109 -9.47 12.90 2.72
CA VAL A 109 -9.87 13.67 1.53
C VAL A 109 -8.75 14.64 1.24
N LEU A 110 -8.09 14.46 0.09
CA LEU A 110 -7.12 15.41 -0.41
C LEU A 110 -7.90 16.56 -1.03
N LYS A 111 -7.98 17.67 -0.30
CA LYS A 111 -8.44 18.94 -0.82
C LYS A 111 -7.20 19.79 -0.92
N LEU A 112 -6.60 19.82 -2.11
CA LEU A 112 -5.40 20.60 -2.36
C LEU A 112 -5.82 22.08 -2.45
N PHE A 113 -6.21 22.66 -1.31
CA PHE A 113 -6.52 24.08 -1.22
C PHE A 113 -5.25 24.86 -1.51
N LEU A 114 -5.28 25.64 -2.58
CA LEU A 114 -4.63 26.94 -2.59
C LEU A 114 -5.53 27.92 -1.83
#